data_AF-Q9SKE2-F1
#
_entry.id   AF-Q9SKE2-F1
#
_cell.length_a   1.000
_cell.length_b   1.000
_cell.length_c   1.000
_cell.angle_alpha   90.00
_cell.angle_beta   90.00
_cell.angle_gamma   90.00
#
_symmetry.space_group_name_H-M   'P 1'
#
loop_
_entity.id
_entity.type
_entity.pdbx_description
1 polymer ?
#
loop_
_entity_poly.entity_id
_entity_poly.type
_entity_poly.pdbx_seq_one_letter_code
_entity_poly.pdbx_strand_id
1 'polypeptide(L)'
;MLEKVETFDMNRVIDEFDEMTRNAHQVQKQTLKEILLKNQSAIYLQNCGLNGNATDPEEAFKSMVPLVTDVELEPYIKRMVDGDTSPILTGHPVPAISLSSGTSQGRPKFIPFTDELMENTLQLFRTAFAFRNRDFPIDDNGKALQFIFSSKQYISTGGVPVGTATTNVYRNPNFKAGMKSITSPSCSPDEVIFSPDVHQALYCHLLSGILFRDQVQYVFAVFAHGLVHAFRTFEQVWEEIVTDIKDGVLSNRITVPSVRTAMSKLLTPNPELAETIRTKCMSLSNWYGLIPALFPNAKYVYGIMTGSMEPYVPKLRHYAGDLPLVSHDYGSSEGWIAANVTPRLSPEEATFAVIPNLGYFEFLPVSETGEGEEKPVGLTQVKIGEEYEVVITNYAGLYRYRLGDVVKVIGFYNNTPQLKFICRRNLILSINIDKNTERDLQLSVESAAKRLSEEKIEVIDFSSYIDVSTDPGHYAIFWEISGETNEDVLQDCCNCLDRAFIDAGYVSSRKCKTIGALELRVVAKGTFRKIQEHFLGLGSSAGQFKMPRCVKPSNAKVLQILCENVVSSYFSTAF
;
A
#
# COMPACT_ATOMS: atom_id res chain seq x y z
N MET A 1 11.36 21.83 -35.55
CA MET A 1 11.89 20.48 -35.29
C MET A 1 10.75 19.68 -34.69
N LEU A 2 10.21 18.69 -35.40
CA LEU A 2 9.36 17.69 -34.77
C LEU A 2 10.31 16.82 -33.94
N GLU A 3 10.33 17.01 -32.62
CA GLU A 3 10.97 16.05 -31.73
C GLU A 3 10.36 14.69 -32.08
N LYS A 4 11.20 13.79 -32.58
CA LYS A 4 10.84 12.38 -32.71
C LYS A 4 10.53 11.94 -31.28
N VAL A 5 9.25 11.88 -30.93
CA VAL A 5 8.79 11.24 -29.71
C VAL A 5 9.30 9.82 -29.81
N GLU A 6 10.34 9.46 -29.06
CA GLU A 6 10.78 8.07 -28.95
C GLU A 6 9.56 7.26 -28.53
N THR A 7 9.05 6.46 -29.46
CA THR A 7 7.98 5.51 -29.18
C THR A 7 8.52 4.53 -28.15
N PHE A 8 7.82 4.41 -27.02
CA PHE A 8 8.20 3.50 -25.94
C PHE A 8 8.29 2.06 -26.47
N ASP A 9 9.51 1.52 -26.47
CA ASP A 9 9.78 0.16 -26.94
C ASP A 9 9.73 -0.81 -25.76
N MET A 10 8.60 -1.51 -25.63
CA MET A 10 8.39 -2.49 -24.57
C MET A 10 9.39 -3.63 -24.61
N ASN A 11 9.76 -4.10 -25.81
CA ASN A 11 10.67 -5.23 -25.95
C ASN A 11 12.06 -4.82 -25.47
N ARG A 12 12.51 -3.63 -25.85
CA ARG A 12 13.77 -3.07 -25.35
C ARG A 12 13.79 -2.96 -23.82
N VAL A 13 12.71 -2.49 -23.19
CA VAL A 13 12.63 -2.39 -21.72
C VAL A 13 12.69 -3.76 -21.05
N ILE A 14 12.05 -4.77 -21.63
CA ILE A 14 12.10 -6.15 -21.15
C ILE A 14 13.52 -6.72 -21.32
N ASP A 15 14.15 -6.50 -22.48
CA ASP A 15 15.51 -6.97 -22.76
C ASP A 15 16.54 -6.33 -21.81
N GLU A 16 16.42 -5.02 -21.54
CA GLU A 16 17.25 -4.30 -20.58
C GLU A 16 17.05 -4.85 -19.15
N PHE A 17 15.80 -5.15 -18.76
CA PHE A 17 15.51 -5.76 -17.47
C PHE A 17 16.04 -7.20 -17.38
N ASP A 18 15.92 -7.98 -18.44
CA ASP A 18 16.44 -9.34 -18.54
C ASP A 18 17.97 -9.37 -18.40
N GLU A 19 18.66 -8.45 -19.07
CA GLU A 19 20.11 -8.34 -18.96
C GLU A 19 20.56 -7.91 -17.56
N MET A 20 19.84 -6.98 -16.95
CA MET A 20 20.09 -6.53 -15.59
C MET A 20 19.89 -7.65 -14.57
N THR A 21 18.82 -8.43 -14.71
CA THR A 21 18.50 -9.54 -13.79
C THR A 21 19.37 -10.77 -14.01
N ARG A 22 19.92 -10.99 -15.21
CA ARG A 22 20.99 -11.98 -15.43
C ARG A 22 22.28 -11.59 -14.71
N ASN A 23 22.62 -10.30 -14.67
CA ASN A 23 23.83 -9.80 -14.04
C ASN A 23 23.60 -9.21 -12.63
N ALA A 24 22.53 -9.63 -11.93
CA ALA A 24 22.03 -9.01 -10.72
C ALA A 24 23.10 -8.76 -9.63
N HIS A 25 24.01 -9.72 -9.41
CA HIS A 25 25.11 -9.58 -8.44
C HIS A 25 26.06 -8.43 -8.80
N GLN A 26 26.45 -8.35 -10.07
CA GLN A 26 27.37 -7.31 -10.54
C GLN A 26 26.70 -5.94 -10.56
N VAL A 27 25.42 -5.89 -10.95
CA VAL A 27 24.61 -4.66 -10.91
C VAL A 27 24.50 -4.14 -9.48
N GLN A 28 24.21 -4.99 -8.49
CA GLN A 28 24.16 -4.60 -7.08
C GLN A 28 25.48 -3.99 -6.58
N LYS A 29 26.63 -4.59 -6.93
CA LYS A 29 27.94 -4.05 -6.58
C LYS A 29 28.17 -2.66 -7.20
N GLN A 30 27.81 -2.51 -8.47
CA GLN A 30 27.96 -1.25 -9.19
C GLN A 30 27.02 -0.18 -8.62
N THR A 31 25.76 -0.51 -8.34
CA THR A 31 24.79 0.38 -7.69
C THR A 31 25.25 0.83 -6.32
N LEU A 32 25.77 -0.08 -5.47
CA LEU A 32 26.33 0.32 -4.17
C LEU A 32 27.50 1.28 -4.34
N LYS A 33 28.43 0.98 -5.26
CA LYS A 33 29.58 1.84 -5.56
C LYS A 33 29.13 3.24 -6.00
N GLU A 34 28.11 3.33 -6.85
CA GLU A 34 27.55 4.60 -7.32
C GLU A 34 26.88 5.39 -6.20
N ILE A 35 26.08 4.74 -5.34
CA ILE A 35 25.44 5.36 -4.17
C ILE A 35 26.51 5.94 -3.24
N LEU A 36 27.55 5.16 -2.93
CA LEU A 36 28.64 5.59 -2.05
C LEU A 36 29.47 6.73 -2.65
N LEU A 37 29.74 6.69 -3.96
CA LEU A 37 30.46 7.74 -4.65
C LEU A 37 29.67 9.06 -4.65
N LYS A 38 28.38 9.00 -5.02
CA LYS A 38 27.50 10.18 -5.04
C LYS A 38 27.31 10.81 -3.66
N ASN A 39 27.31 10.00 -2.62
CA ASN A 39 27.08 10.44 -1.25
C ASN A 39 28.36 10.46 -0.39
N GLN A 40 29.55 10.42 -0.99
CA GLN A 40 30.82 10.41 -0.25
C GLN A 40 30.98 11.61 0.71
N SER A 41 30.39 12.76 0.37
CA SER A 41 30.39 13.95 1.21
C SER A 41 29.38 13.92 2.37
N ALA A 42 28.52 12.89 2.45
CA ALA A 42 27.50 12.79 3.48
C ALA A 42 28.12 12.62 4.87
N ILE A 43 27.76 13.50 5.80
CA ILE A 43 28.21 13.51 7.19
C ILE A 43 27.97 12.15 7.85
N TYR A 44 26.83 11.50 7.56
CA TYR A 44 26.52 10.19 8.10
C TYR A 44 27.56 9.13 7.69
N LEU A 45 27.91 9.04 6.41
CA LEU A 45 28.92 8.08 5.94
C LEU A 45 30.32 8.39 6.46
N GLN A 46 30.65 9.68 6.60
CA GLN A 46 31.92 10.11 7.22
C GLN A 46 31.99 9.71 8.69
N ASN A 47 30.89 9.84 9.44
CA ASN A 47 30.80 9.39 10.83
C ASN A 47 30.96 7.87 10.97
N CYS A 48 30.53 7.11 9.96
CA CYS A 48 30.79 5.67 9.89
C CYS A 48 32.24 5.32 9.49
N GLY A 49 33.07 6.29 9.12
CA GLY A 49 34.48 6.06 8.72
C GLY A 49 34.67 5.64 7.26
N LEU A 50 33.64 5.76 6.41
CA LEU A 50 33.76 5.48 4.97
C LEU A 50 34.38 6.66 4.22
N ASN A 51 35.71 6.66 4.11
CA ASN A 51 36.45 7.75 3.46
C ASN A 51 36.73 7.52 1.95
N GLY A 52 36.03 6.59 1.30
CA GLY A 52 36.16 6.30 -0.14
C GLY A 52 37.44 5.57 -0.60
N ASN A 53 38.38 5.29 0.31
CA ASN A 53 39.68 4.69 -0.01
C ASN A 53 39.74 3.15 0.17
N ALA A 54 38.61 2.48 0.38
CA ALA A 54 38.60 1.03 0.59
C ALA A 54 38.87 0.27 -0.72
N THR A 55 39.74 -0.74 -0.66
CA THR A 55 40.03 -1.64 -1.79
C THR A 55 38.79 -2.44 -2.21
N ASP A 56 37.97 -2.84 -1.24
CA ASP A 56 36.65 -3.44 -1.46
C ASP A 56 35.58 -2.56 -0.79
N PRO A 57 34.89 -1.69 -1.57
CA PRO A 57 33.84 -0.83 -1.05
C PRO A 57 32.66 -1.59 -0.44
N GLU A 58 32.34 -2.80 -0.91
CA GLU A 58 31.20 -3.57 -0.42
C GLU A 58 31.48 -4.13 0.98
N GLU A 59 32.64 -4.75 1.18
CA GLU A 59 33.03 -5.29 2.49
C GLU A 59 33.29 -4.17 3.50
N ALA A 60 33.88 -3.04 3.07
CA ALA A 60 34.02 -1.86 3.91
C ALA A 60 32.65 -1.29 4.32
N PHE A 61 31.69 -1.23 3.38
CA PHE A 61 30.33 -0.77 3.67
C PHE A 61 29.63 -1.68 4.68
N LYS A 62 29.66 -2.99 4.48
CA LYS A 62 29.02 -3.97 5.38
C LYS A 62 29.63 -4.00 6.78
N SER A 63 30.92 -3.70 6.91
CA SER A 63 31.63 -3.69 8.20
C SER A 63 31.52 -2.37 8.95
N MET A 64 31.48 -1.24 8.25
CA MET A 64 31.51 0.09 8.86
C MET A 64 30.12 0.72 9.06
N VAL A 65 29.15 0.41 8.19
CA VAL A 65 27.81 0.97 8.28
C VAL A 65 26.92 0.00 9.05
N PRO A 66 26.33 0.42 10.19
CA PRO A 66 25.44 -0.43 10.97
C PRO A 66 24.09 -0.61 10.27
N LEU A 67 23.38 -1.69 10.61
CA LEU A 67 21.95 -1.82 10.33
C LEU A 67 21.20 -0.78 11.18
N VAL A 68 20.34 0.01 10.55
CA VAL A 68 19.60 1.09 11.21
C VAL A 68 18.11 1.04 10.94
N THR A 69 17.35 1.69 11.81
CA THR A 69 15.92 1.97 11.66
C THR A 69 15.70 3.48 11.52
N ASP A 70 14.43 3.91 11.52
CA ASP A 70 14.10 5.33 11.51
C ASP A 70 14.59 6.08 12.76
N VAL A 71 14.76 5.39 13.89
CA VAL A 71 15.18 6.00 15.15
C VAL A 71 16.61 6.55 15.05
N GLU A 72 17.54 5.80 14.48
CA GLU A 72 18.94 6.22 14.35
C GLU A 72 19.13 7.33 13.31
N LEU A 73 18.26 7.38 12.29
CA LEU A 73 18.31 8.39 11.23
C LEU A 73 17.51 9.66 11.59
N GLU A 74 16.59 9.61 12.56
CA GLU A 74 15.74 10.73 12.97
C GLU A 74 16.52 12.03 13.25
N PRO A 75 17.66 12.04 13.97
CA PRO A 75 18.43 13.27 14.21
C PRO A 75 18.99 13.89 12.93
N TYR A 76 19.40 13.05 11.96
CA TYR A 76 19.94 13.49 10.68
C TYR A 76 18.84 14.07 9.79
N ILE A 77 17.71 13.36 9.69
CA ILE A 77 16.55 13.79 8.91
C ILE A 77 15.96 15.08 9.49
N LYS A 78 15.93 15.20 10.82
CA LYS A 78 15.47 16.43 11.50
C LYS A 78 16.27 17.65 11.08
N ARG A 79 17.61 17.55 10.99
CA ARG A 79 18.45 18.65 10.50
C ARG A 79 18.07 19.08 9.09
N MET A 80 17.81 18.12 8.19
CA MET A 80 17.37 18.39 6.82
C MET A 80 16.00 19.10 6.80
N VAL A 81 15.05 18.63 7.62
CA VAL A 81 13.71 19.24 7.76
C VAL A 81 13.79 20.66 8.32
N ASP A 82 14.72 20.91 9.25
CA ASP A 82 14.99 22.22 9.86
C ASP A 82 15.80 23.17 8.94
N GLY A 83 16.18 22.72 7.74
CA GLY A 83 16.76 23.57 6.69
C GLY A 83 18.29 23.60 6.66
N ASP A 84 18.95 22.66 7.33
CA ASP A 84 20.40 22.50 7.24
C ASP A 84 20.78 21.99 5.84
N THR A 85 21.45 22.84 5.06
CA THR A 85 21.88 22.56 3.68
C THR A 85 23.19 21.78 3.61
N SER A 86 23.77 21.37 4.73
CA SER A 86 24.96 20.52 4.75
C SER A 86 24.63 19.15 4.11
N PRO A 87 25.63 18.44 3.54
CA PRO A 87 25.42 17.09 3.02
C PRO A 87 25.23 16.11 4.18
N ILE A 88 24.02 15.98 4.72
CA ILE A 88 23.77 15.22 5.95
C ILE A 88 23.71 13.72 5.65
N LEU A 89 22.70 13.32 4.87
CA LEU A 89 22.51 11.94 4.40
C LEU A 89 22.83 11.77 2.92
N THR A 90 22.81 12.86 2.15
CA THR A 90 23.04 12.85 0.70
C THR A 90 24.11 13.88 0.34
N GLY A 91 24.87 13.61 -0.72
CA GLY A 91 25.78 14.59 -1.31
C GLY A 91 25.08 15.65 -2.16
N HIS A 92 23.80 15.41 -2.49
CA HIS A 92 22.96 16.25 -3.35
C HIS A 92 21.78 16.84 -2.57
N PRO A 93 21.20 17.96 -3.05
CA PRO A 93 20.01 18.56 -2.45
C PRO A 93 18.83 17.59 -2.39
N VAL A 94 18.03 17.70 -1.33
CA VAL A 94 16.79 16.94 -1.17
C VAL A 94 15.61 17.88 -1.39
N PRO A 95 14.96 17.83 -2.57
CA PRO A 95 13.91 18.79 -2.96
C PRO A 95 12.61 18.64 -2.16
N ALA A 96 12.35 17.47 -1.60
CA ALA A 96 11.15 17.22 -0.81
C ALA A 96 11.38 16.13 0.25
N ILE A 97 10.53 16.12 1.27
CA ILE A 97 10.46 15.07 2.27
C ILE A 97 9.13 14.35 2.14
N SER A 98 9.20 13.03 2.08
CA SER A 98 8.05 12.13 2.12
C SER A 98 7.65 11.83 3.56
N LEU A 99 6.38 12.03 3.89
CA LEU A 99 5.77 11.56 5.13
C LEU A 99 5.22 10.16 4.91
N SER A 100 5.65 9.20 5.73
CA SER A 100 4.96 7.92 5.85
C SER A 100 3.94 7.97 6.99
N SER A 101 2.77 7.36 6.78
CA SER A 101 1.80 7.16 7.86
C SER A 101 2.40 6.18 8.88
N GLY A 102 2.64 6.68 10.10
CA GLY A 102 3.41 6.02 11.14
C GLY A 102 2.95 4.59 11.45
N THR A 103 3.71 3.60 10.99
CA THR A 103 3.38 2.18 11.17
C THR A 103 4.15 1.49 12.29
N SER A 104 5.27 2.05 12.76
CA SER A 104 6.06 1.44 13.85
C SER A 104 5.60 1.88 15.24
N GLN A 105 5.39 3.19 15.42
CA GLN A 105 5.27 3.86 16.73
C GLN A 105 4.20 4.98 16.78
N GLY A 106 3.30 5.05 15.78
CA GLY A 106 2.30 6.12 15.68
C GLY A 106 2.85 7.51 15.33
N ARG A 107 4.18 7.66 15.19
CA ARG A 107 4.83 8.88 14.69
C ARG A 107 5.03 8.80 13.18
N PRO A 108 4.72 9.87 12.42
CA PRO A 108 5.03 9.91 11.00
C PRO A 108 6.53 9.91 10.78
N LYS A 109 7.02 9.09 9.84
CA LYS A 109 8.44 9.11 9.47
C LYS A 109 8.66 10.13 8.37
N PHE A 110 9.73 10.91 8.50
CA PHE A 110 10.22 11.78 7.45
C PHE A 110 11.24 11.00 6.62
N ILE A 111 11.06 10.96 5.31
CA ILE A 111 11.92 10.19 4.41
C ILE A 111 12.39 11.12 3.28
N PRO A 112 13.70 11.30 3.06
CA PRO A 112 14.21 12.11 1.96
C PRO A 112 13.68 11.64 0.59
N PHE A 113 13.22 12.57 -0.24
CA PHE A 113 12.80 12.30 -1.62
C PHE A 113 13.71 13.07 -2.58
N THR A 114 14.54 12.35 -3.32
CA THR A 114 15.51 12.90 -4.29
C THR A 114 15.04 12.73 -5.73
N ASP A 115 15.66 13.45 -6.66
CA ASP A 115 15.39 13.28 -8.09
C ASP A 115 15.79 11.88 -8.57
N GLU A 116 16.83 11.26 -8.01
CA GLU A 116 17.16 9.86 -8.31
C GLU A 116 16.06 8.89 -7.86
N LEU A 117 15.40 9.11 -6.71
CA LEU A 117 14.26 8.28 -6.33
C LEU A 117 13.10 8.43 -7.31
N MET A 118 12.92 9.63 -7.87
CA MET A 118 11.93 9.88 -8.92
C MET A 118 12.30 9.14 -10.22
N GLU A 119 13.55 9.18 -10.65
CA GLU A 119 14.04 8.44 -11.82
C GLU A 119 13.88 6.93 -11.65
N ASN A 120 14.25 6.39 -10.49
CA ASN A 120 14.07 4.99 -10.14
C ASN A 120 12.59 4.58 -10.12
N THR A 121 11.72 5.46 -9.63
CA THR A 121 10.26 5.28 -9.68
C THR A 121 9.77 5.17 -11.12
N LEU A 122 10.21 6.07 -12.01
CA LEU A 122 9.85 6.03 -13.43
C LEU A 122 10.37 4.78 -14.13
N GLN A 123 11.61 4.37 -13.83
CA GLN A 123 12.19 3.13 -14.37
C GLN A 123 11.33 1.93 -13.98
N LEU A 124 10.99 1.78 -12.70
CA LEU A 124 10.16 0.69 -12.24
C LEU A 124 8.77 0.71 -12.89
N PHE A 125 8.12 1.87 -12.99
CA PHE A 125 6.83 1.96 -13.68
C PHE A 125 6.91 1.60 -15.15
N ARG A 126 8.01 1.93 -15.84
CA ARG A 126 8.24 1.52 -17.24
C ARG A 126 8.40 0.00 -17.34
N THR A 127 9.22 -0.60 -16.49
CA THR A 127 9.41 -2.05 -16.44
C THR A 127 8.08 -2.75 -16.16
N ALA A 128 7.40 -2.37 -15.09
CA ALA A 128 6.10 -2.94 -14.71
C ALA A 128 5.05 -2.76 -15.80
N PHE A 129 5.02 -1.61 -16.46
CA PHE A 129 4.12 -1.38 -17.59
C PHE A 129 4.45 -2.28 -18.79
N ALA A 130 5.73 -2.49 -19.13
CA ALA A 130 6.10 -3.35 -20.24
C ALA A 130 5.60 -4.80 -20.04
N PHE A 131 5.78 -5.36 -18.84
CA PHE A 131 5.25 -6.69 -18.50
C PHE A 131 3.72 -6.72 -18.45
N ARG A 132 3.09 -5.71 -17.84
CA ARG A 132 1.63 -5.63 -17.76
C ARG A 132 0.98 -5.47 -19.13
N ASN A 133 1.53 -4.61 -19.99
CA ASN A 133 1.00 -4.36 -21.32
C ASN A 133 1.25 -5.52 -22.29
N ARG A 134 2.30 -6.32 -22.06
CA ARG A 134 2.49 -7.60 -22.77
C ARG A 134 1.35 -8.58 -22.50
N ASP A 135 0.93 -8.68 -21.24
CA ASP A 135 -0.08 -9.66 -20.83
C ASP A 135 -1.52 -9.15 -20.98
N PHE A 136 -1.72 -7.84 -20.79
CA PHE A 136 -2.98 -7.10 -20.93
C PHE A 136 -2.78 -5.82 -21.78
N PRO A 137 -2.70 -5.95 -23.11
CA PRO A 137 -2.47 -4.82 -24.00
C PRO A 137 -3.55 -3.74 -23.86
N ILE A 138 -3.15 -2.48 -23.64
CA ILE A 138 -4.02 -1.31 -23.66
C ILE A 138 -3.97 -0.60 -25.03
N ASP A 139 -5.02 0.13 -25.37
CA ASP A 139 -5.13 0.81 -26.68
C ASP A 139 -4.75 2.29 -26.50
N ASP A 140 -4.14 2.91 -27.52
CA ASP A 140 -3.63 4.29 -27.42
C ASP A 140 -4.71 5.34 -27.10
N ASN A 141 -5.97 5.07 -27.46
CA ASN A 141 -7.11 5.96 -27.20
C ASN A 141 -7.83 5.67 -25.87
N GLY A 142 -7.34 4.71 -25.10
CA GLY A 142 -7.91 4.35 -23.81
C GLY A 142 -7.63 5.39 -22.72
N LYS A 143 -8.50 5.42 -21.71
CA LYS A 143 -8.35 6.19 -20.48
C LYS A 143 -8.29 5.25 -19.28
N ALA A 144 -7.81 5.80 -18.17
CA ALA A 144 -7.76 5.10 -16.89
C ALA A 144 -8.64 5.80 -15.87
N LEU A 145 -9.45 5.02 -15.14
CA LEU A 145 -10.12 5.54 -13.95
C LEU A 145 -9.15 5.39 -12.77
N GLN A 146 -8.50 6.49 -12.39
CA GLN A 146 -7.50 6.50 -11.32
C GLN A 146 -8.05 7.23 -10.09
N PHE A 147 -8.23 6.51 -8.98
CA PHE A 147 -8.60 7.07 -7.67
C PHE A 147 -7.36 7.56 -6.93
N ILE A 148 -6.86 8.73 -7.35
CA ILE A 148 -5.65 9.33 -6.79
C ILE A 148 -6.03 10.55 -5.97
N PHE A 149 -5.67 10.51 -4.69
CA PHE A 149 -5.91 11.59 -3.75
C PHE A 149 -4.57 12.19 -3.33
N SER A 150 -4.30 13.42 -3.75
CA SER A 150 -3.09 14.13 -3.34
C SER A 150 -3.36 14.96 -2.08
N SER A 151 -2.64 14.67 -1.00
CA SER A 151 -2.65 15.49 0.22
C SER A 151 -2.03 16.87 -0.02
N LYS A 152 -2.36 17.85 0.84
CA LYS A 152 -1.64 19.13 0.86
C LYS A 152 -0.18 18.89 1.27
N GLN A 153 0.76 19.46 0.52
CA GLN A 153 2.12 19.66 1.00
C GLN A 153 2.12 20.87 1.94
N TYR A 154 2.82 20.75 3.06
CA TYR A 154 3.16 21.91 3.88
C TYR A 154 4.66 22.16 3.77
N ILE A 155 5.08 23.38 4.06
CA ILE A 155 6.49 23.76 4.07
C ILE A 155 7.00 23.58 5.51
N SER A 156 8.11 22.86 5.67
CA SER A 156 8.75 22.69 6.98
C SER A 156 9.30 24.02 7.52
N THR A 157 9.72 24.00 8.79
CA THR A 157 10.48 25.09 9.43
C THR A 157 11.70 25.52 8.61
N GLY A 158 12.37 24.55 7.97
CA GLY A 158 13.52 24.77 7.09
C GLY A 158 13.19 25.19 5.66
N GLY A 159 11.92 25.38 5.29
CA GLY A 159 11.54 25.73 3.93
C GLY A 159 11.41 24.54 2.96
N VAL A 160 11.48 23.30 3.44
CA VAL A 160 11.43 22.11 2.58
C VAL A 160 9.97 21.63 2.42
N PRO A 161 9.49 21.35 1.20
CA PRO A 161 8.19 20.75 0.98
C PRO A 161 8.08 19.36 1.63
N VAL A 162 7.05 19.17 2.44
CA VAL A 162 6.74 17.90 3.08
C VAL A 162 5.35 17.43 2.67
N GLY A 163 5.24 16.20 2.19
CA GLY A 163 3.96 15.59 1.79
C GLY A 163 4.07 14.07 1.71
N THR A 164 2.97 13.37 1.43
CA THR A 164 3.03 11.92 1.24
C THR A 164 3.91 11.54 0.04
N ALA A 165 4.52 10.35 0.07
CA ALA A 165 5.36 9.86 -1.04
C ALA A 165 4.62 9.92 -2.39
N THR A 166 3.33 9.54 -2.42
CA THR A 166 2.49 9.66 -3.61
C THR A 166 2.33 11.10 -4.06
N THR A 167 2.08 12.04 -3.14
CA THR A 167 1.97 13.46 -3.48
C THR A 167 3.27 14.00 -4.07
N ASN A 168 4.43 13.62 -3.54
CA ASN A 168 5.73 14.04 -4.07
C ASN A 168 5.95 13.53 -5.50
N VAL A 169 5.61 12.27 -5.78
CA VAL A 169 5.66 11.68 -7.13
C VAL A 169 4.73 12.42 -8.08
N TYR A 170 3.44 12.56 -7.74
CA TYR A 170 2.45 13.18 -8.65
C TYR A 170 2.68 14.67 -8.90
N ARG A 171 3.31 15.39 -7.95
CA ARG A 171 3.65 16.81 -8.11
C ARG A 171 4.98 17.02 -8.82
N ASN A 172 5.83 16.01 -8.92
CA ASN A 172 7.12 16.15 -9.60
C ASN A 172 6.88 16.42 -11.11
N PRO A 173 7.46 17.48 -11.70
CA PRO A 173 7.32 17.78 -13.12
C PRO A 173 7.72 16.61 -14.04
N ASN A 174 8.74 15.84 -13.64
CA ASN A 174 9.25 14.70 -14.40
C ASN A 174 8.26 13.53 -14.43
N PHE A 175 7.34 13.44 -13.46
CA PHE A 175 6.34 12.37 -13.45
C PHE A 175 5.41 12.46 -14.66
N LYS A 176 4.81 13.62 -14.92
CA LYS A 176 3.90 13.77 -16.08
C LYS A 176 4.61 13.52 -17.40
N ALA A 177 5.84 14.02 -17.56
CA ALA A 177 6.65 13.79 -18.74
C ALA A 177 7.01 12.31 -18.91
N GLY A 178 7.46 11.66 -17.82
CA GLY A 178 7.90 10.26 -17.82
C GLY A 178 6.76 9.24 -17.98
N MET A 179 5.55 9.58 -17.53
CA MET A 179 4.36 8.73 -17.60
C MET A 179 3.60 8.83 -18.91
N LYS A 180 3.82 9.90 -19.69
CA LYS A 180 3.11 10.18 -20.95
C LYS A 180 3.19 9.04 -21.96
N SER A 181 4.27 8.25 -21.93
CA SER A 181 4.49 7.13 -22.85
C SER A 181 4.09 5.76 -22.30
N ILE A 182 3.73 5.65 -21.02
CA ILE A 182 3.44 4.36 -20.35
C ILE A 182 2.09 4.30 -19.64
N THR A 183 1.28 5.35 -19.71
CA THR A 183 -0.04 5.35 -19.08
C THR A 183 -1.11 5.95 -19.97
N SER A 184 -2.30 5.35 -19.91
CA SER A 184 -3.52 5.97 -20.40
C SER A 184 -3.83 7.23 -19.59
N PRO A 185 -4.25 8.33 -20.23
CA PRO A 185 -4.64 9.55 -19.54
C PRO A 185 -5.74 9.26 -18.51
N SER A 186 -5.66 9.91 -17.35
CA SER A 186 -6.69 9.82 -16.32
C SER A 186 -8.01 10.39 -16.84
N CYS A 187 -9.12 9.74 -16.50
CA CYS A 187 -10.46 10.29 -16.75
C CYS A 187 -10.71 11.59 -15.97
N SER A 188 -10.02 11.76 -14.83
CA SER A 188 -10.24 12.85 -13.89
C SER A 188 -9.29 14.00 -14.14
N PRO A 189 -9.77 15.26 -14.09
CA PRO A 189 -8.93 16.43 -14.25
C PRO A 189 -7.98 16.59 -13.04
N ASP A 190 -6.87 17.30 -13.25
CA ASP A 190 -5.86 17.54 -12.21
C ASP A 190 -6.49 18.21 -10.96
N GLU A 191 -7.44 19.13 -11.16
CA GLU A 191 -8.12 19.83 -10.07
C GLU A 191 -8.88 18.88 -9.12
N VAL A 192 -9.35 17.73 -9.61
CA VAL A 192 -9.99 16.69 -8.80
C VAL A 192 -8.93 15.92 -8.01
N ILE A 193 -7.81 15.55 -8.65
CA ILE A 193 -6.70 14.83 -8.01
C ILE A 193 -6.08 15.63 -6.85
N PHE A 194 -5.99 16.96 -7.03
CA PHE A 194 -5.44 17.90 -6.04
C PHE A 194 -6.52 18.58 -5.19
N SER A 195 -7.75 18.05 -5.17
CA SER A 195 -8.84 18.58 -4.34
C SER A 195 -8.49 18.46 -2.85
N PRO A 196 -8.80 19.49 -2.03
CA PRO A 196 -8.59 19.44 -0.59
C PRO A 196 -9.55 18.49 0.13
N ASP A 197 -10.69 18.18 -0.47
CA ASP A 197 -11.72 17.28 0.08
C ASP A 197 -11.74 15.98 -0.70
N VAL A 198 -11.44 14.89 0.00
CA VAL A 198 -11.35 13.52 -0.53
C VAL A 198 -12.71 12.99 -0.94
N HIS A 199 -13.77 13.27 -0.18
CA HIS A 199 -15.10 12.74 -0.49
C HIS A 199 -15.66 13.39 -1.76
N GLN A 200 -15.45 14.69 -1.90
CA GLN A 200 -15.79 15.41 -3.13
C GLN A 200 -14.94 14.93 -4.31
N ALA A 201 -13.63 14.73 -4.09
CA ALA A 201 -12.74 14.20 -5.12
C ALA A 201 -13.18 12.81 -5.60
N LEU A 202 -13.54 11.92 -4.66
CA LEU A 202 -13.99 10.56 -4.97
C LEU A 202 -15.26 10.57 -5.81
N TYR A 203 -16.23 11.40 -5.45
CA TYR A 203 -17.45 11.60 -6.23
C TYR A 203 -17.12 12.06 -7.65
N CYS A 204 -16.24 13.06 -7.80
CA CYS A 204 -15.84 13.55 -9.11
C CYS A 204 -15.04 12.50 -9.91
N HIS A 205 -14.19 11.70 -9.28
CA HIS A 205 -13.50 10.58 -9.93
C HIS A 205 -14.49 9.57 -10.51
N LEU A 206 -15.49 9.15 -9.73
CA LEU A 206 -16.56 8.25 -10.17
C LEU A 206 -17.34 8.84 -11.35
N LEU A 207 -17.76 10.10 -11.22
CA LEU A 207 -18.49 10.82 -12.26
C LEU A 207 -17.68 10.94 -13.56
N SER A 208 -16.42 11.36 -13.49
CA SER A 208 -15.51 11.41 -14.64
C SER A 208 -15.30 10.03 -15.26
N GLY A 209 -15.17 8.99 -14.44
CA GLY A 209 -15.07 7.61 -14.94
C GLY A 209 -16.27 7.21 -15.79
N ILE A 210 -17.49 7.51 -15.31
CA ILE A 210 -18.73 7.15 -15.99
C ILE A 210 -18.95 7.95 -17.27
N LEU A 211 -18.59 9.24 -17.28
CA LEU A 211 -18.63 10.07 -18.49
C LEU A 211 -17.75 9.49 -19.60
N PHE A 212 -16.60 8.90 -19.25
CA PHE A 212 -15.68 8.27 -20.18
C PHE A 212 -15.79 6.74 -20.19
N ARG A 213 -16.94 6.16 -19.85
CA ARG A 213 -17.10 4.71 -19.61
C ARG A 213 -16.58 3.81 -20.72
N ASP A 214 -16.77 4.19 -21.98
CA ASP A 214 -16.35 3.41 -23.15
C ASP A 214 -14.86 3.58 -23.47
N GLN A 215 -14.18 4.52 -22.83
CA GLN A 215 -12.73 4.71 -22.96
C GLN A 215 -11.97 4.10 -21.78
N VAL A 216 -12.61 3.82 -20.64
CA VAL A 216 -11.94 3.25 -19.46
C VAL A 216 -11.43 1.85 -19.77
N GLN A 217 -10.10 1.68 -19.77
CA GLN A 217 -9.43 0.40 -20.02
C GLN A 217 -8.90 -0.28 -18.76
N TYR A 218 -8.68 0.47 -17.69
CA TYR A 218 -8.35 -0.11 -16.40
C TYR A 218 -8.79 0.84 -15.28
N VAL A 219 -9.04 0.24 -14.11
CA VAL A 219 -9.38 0.96 -12.88
C VAL A 219 -8.22 0.82 -11.91
N PHE A 220 -7.77 1.94 -11.34
CA PHE A 220 -6.58 1.98 -10.50
C PHE A 220 -6.83 2.71 -9.18
N ALA A 221 -6.31 2.16 -8.09
CA ALA A 221 -5.98 2.90 -6.87
C ALA A 221 -4.69 2.35 -6.27
N VAL A 222 -4.01 3.13 -5.44
CA VAL A 222 -2.76 2.70 -4.80
C VAL A 222 -2.97 1.45 -3.94
N PHE A 223 -4.03 1.41 -3.12
CA PHE A 223 -4.37 0.27 -2.25
C PHE A 223 -5.78 -0.26 -2.54
N ALA A 224 -5.98 -1.57 -2.37
CA ALA A 224 -7.28 -2.24 -2.56
C ALA A 224 -8.41 -1.62 -1.74
N HIS A 225 -8.12 -1.17 -0.51
CA HIS A 225 -9.07 -0.44 0.33
C HIS A 225 -9.68 0.76 -0.42
N GLY A 226 -8.87 1.53 -1.16
CA GLY A 226 -9.34 2.69 -1.92
C GLY A 226 -10.34 2.31 -3.02
N LEU A 227 -10.13 1.18 -3.69
CA LEU A 227 -11.07 0.65 -4.70
C LEU A 227 -12.38 0.22 -4.04
N VAL A 228 -12.31 -0.58 -2.97
CA VAL A 228 -13.51 -1.04 -2.26
C VAL A 228 -14.29 0.14 -1.69
N HIS A 229 -13.60 1.13 -1.10
CA HIS A 229 -14.22 2.34 -0.60
C HIS A 229 -14.89 3.15 -1.72
N ALA A 230 -14.26 3.26 -2.89
CA ALA A 230 -14.82 3.93 -4.04
C ALA A 230 -16.14 3.29 -4.50
N PHE A 231 -16.18 1.97 -4.65
CA PHE A 231 -17.38 1.27 -5.10
C PHE A 231 -18.47 1.19 -4.02
N ARG A 232 -18.12 1.04 -2.74
CA ARG A 232 -19.09 1.19 -1.63
C ARG A 232 -19.71 2.59 -1.61
N THR A 233 -18.92 3.62 -1.87
CA THR A 233 -19.44 4.99 -1.98
C THR A 233 -20.36 5.11 -3.19
N PHE A 234 -19.99 4.53 -4.33
CA PHE A 234 -20.83 4.49 -5.52
C PHE A 234 -22.20 3.88 -5.25
N GLU A 235 -22.30 2.76 -4.52
CA GLU A 235 -23.58 2.16 -4.13
C GLU A 235 -24.51 3.11 -3.37
N GLN A 236 -23.96 4.10 -2.66
CA GLN A 236 -24.74 5.06 -1.89
C GLN A 236 -25.14 6.30 -2.70
N VAL A 237 -24.33 6.68 -3.69
CA VAL A 237 -24.47 7.96 -4.42
C VAL A 237 -24.80 7.80 -5.90
N TRP A 238 -24.96 6.57 -6.40
CA TRP A 238 -25.19 6.32 -7.84
C TRP A 238 -26.43 7.04 -8.37
N GLU A 239 -27.50 7.19 -7.57
CA GLU A 239 -28.70 7.93 -7.96
C GLU A 239 -28.42 9.42 -8.16
N GLU A 240 -27.59 10.02 -7.31
CA GLU A 240 -27.12 11.40 -7.46
C GLU A 240 -26.26 11.53 -8.73
N ILE A 241 -25.32 10.59 -8.96
CA ILE A 241 -24.46 10.58 -10.15
C ILE A 241 -25.30 10.50 -11.44
N VAL A 242 -26.32 9.63 -11.47
CA VAL A 242 -27.24 9.49 -12.61
C VAL A 242 -28.00 10.80 -12.85
N THR A 243 -28.42 11.48 -11.79
CA THR A 243 -29.12 12.78 -11.87
C THR A 243 -28.19 13.86 -12.41
N ASP A 244 -26.95 13.95 -11.93
CA ASP A 244 -25.96 14.91 -12.38
C ASP A 244 -25.62 14.73 -13.87
N ILE A 245 -25.54 13.49 -14.35
CA ILE A 245 -25.32 13.17 -15.78
C ILE A 245 -26.53 13.56 -16.63
N LYS A 246 -27.74 13.28 -16.13
CA LYS A 246 -28.99 13.58 -16.84
C LYS A 246 -29.15 15.09 -17.03
N ASP A 247 -28.98 15.85 -15.95
CA ASP A 247 -29.21 17.30 -15.96
C ASP A 247 -27.98 18.08 -16.47
N GLY A 248 -26.80 17.44 -16.49
CA GLY A 248 -25.54 18.07 -16.85
C GLY A 248 -25.06 19.10 -15.82
N VAL A 249 -25.60 19.06 -14.60
CA VAL A 249 -25.29 20.00 -13.52
C VAL A 249 -24.77 19.21 -12.32
N LEU A 250 -23.65 19.64 -11.75
CA LEU A 250 -23.12 19.05 -10.52
C LEU A 250 -24.03 19.28 -9.32
N SER A 251 -24.22 18.22 -8.55
CA SER A 251 -24.83 18.23 -7.23
C SER A 251 -24.23 19.31 -6.32
N ASN A 252 -25.07 19.87 -5.45
CA ASN A 252 -24.69 20.86 -4.44
C ASN A 252 -23.70 20.30 -3.39
N ARG A 253 -23.46 18.98 -3.40
CA ARG A 253 -22.43 18.30 -2.59
C ARG A 253 -21.02 18.79 -2.90
N ILE A 254 -20.76 19.19 -4.15
CA ILE A 254 -19.44 19.69 -4.56
C ILE A 254 -19.36 21.19 -4.31
N THR A 255 -18.73 21.55 -3.19
CA THR A 255 -18.56 22.94 -2.75
C THR A 255 -17.25 23.57 -3.21
N VAL A 256 -16.25 22.75 -3.59
CA VAL A 256 -14.93 23.24 -4.02
C VAL A 256 -15.03 23.92 -5.40
N PRO A 257 -14.74 25.24 -5.53
CA PRO A 257 -14.95 25.97 -6.78
C PRO A 257 -14.10 25.51 -7.97
N SER A 258 -12.83 25.15 -7.73
CA SER A 258 -11.91 24.68 -8.78
C SER A 258 -12.39 23.35 -9.38
N VAL A 259 -12.77 22.41 -8.52
CA VAL A 259 -13.32 21.10 -8.90
C VAL A 259 -14.62 21.28 -9.68
N ARG A 260 -15.54 22.12 -9.18
CA ARG A 260 -16.81 22.40 -9.86
C ARG A 260 -16.58 23.00 -11.24
N THR A 261 -15.65 23.96 -11.38
CA THR A 261 -15.33 24.57 -12.67
C THR A 261 -14.73 23.57 -13.67
N ALA A 262 -13.83 22.68 -13.20
CA ALA A 262 -13.24 21.65 -14.05
C ALA A 262 -14.28 20.61 -14.50
N MET A 263 -15.13 20.16 -13.58
CA MET A 263 -16.17 19.16 -13.86
C MET A 263 -17.30 19.72 -14.73
N SER A 264 -17.70 20.99 -14.54
CA SER A 264 -18.70 21.64 -15.41
C SER A 264 -18.23 21.77 -16.86
N LYS A 265 -16.93 21.73 -17.15
CA LYS A 265 -16.42 21.68 -18.52
C LYS A 265 -16.55 20.29 -19.16
N LEU A 266 -16.64 19.24 -18.34
CA LEU A 266 -16.77 17.85 -18.79
C LEU A 266 -18.23 17.41 -18.88
N LEU A 267 -19.11 18.00 -18.05
CA LEU A 267 -20.52 17.65 -18.00
C LEU A 267 -21.30 18.32 -19.11
N THR A 268 -21.94 17.48 -19.92
CA THR A 268 -22.98 17.87 -20.86
C THR A 268 -24.21 17.01 -20.56
N PRO A 269 -25.44 17.57 -20.64
CA PRO A 269 -26.66 16.81 -20.38
C PRO A 269 -26.73 15.57 -21.27
N ASN A 270 -26.72 14.38 -20.66
CA ASN A 270 -26.77 13.10 -21.38
C ASN A 270 -27.79 12.15 -20.74
N PRO A 271 -29.08 12.31 -21.04
CA PRO A 271 -30.14 11.48 -20.45
C PRO A 271 -30.07 10.01 -20.87
N GLU A 272 -29.55 9.69 -22.06
CA GLU A 272 -29.41 8.31 -22.54
C GLU A 272 -28.36 7.53 -21.73
N LEU A 273 -27.22 8.18 -21.44
CA LEU A 273 -26.19 7.61 -20.58
C LEU A 273 -26.72 7.38 -19.16
N ALA A 274 -27.45 8.36 -18.61
CA ALA A 274 -28.04 8.27 -17.28
C ALA A 274 -28.99 7.06 -17.17
N GLU A 275 -29.88 6.85 -18.14
CA GLU A 275 -30.81 5.72 -18.14
C GLU A 275 -30.10 4.38 -18.35
N THR A 276 -29.05 4.35 -19.17
CA THR A 276 -28.22 3.16 -19.36
C THR A 276 -27.55 2.74 -18.06
N ILE A 277 -26.98 3.70 -17.31
CA ILE A 277 -26.35 3.42 -16.02
C ILE A 277 -27.38 2.98 -14.99
N ARG A 278 -28.54 3.65 -14.92
CA ARG A 278 -29.64 3.22 -14.03
C ARG A 278 -30.08 1.79 -14.31
N THR A 279 -30.35 1.46 -15.58
CA THR A 279 -30.78 0.12 -16.00
C THR A 279 -29.73 -0.92 -15.61
N LYS A 280 -28.45 -0.62 -15.85
CA LYS A 280 -27.34 -1.49 -15.47
C LYS A 280 -27.26 -1.68 -13.97
N CYS A 281 -27.25 -0.62 -13.17
CA CYS A 281 -27.20 -0.70 -11.71
C CYS A 281 -28.38 -1.51 -11.14
N MET A 282 -29.59 -1.32 -11.67
CA MET A 282 -30.77 -2.08 -11.24
C MET A 282 -30.76 -3.55 -11.68
N SER A 283 -30.08 -3.88 -12.77
CA SER A 283 -29.98 -5.26 -13.28
C SER A 283 -28.99 -6.12 -12.48
N LEU A 284 -28.09 -5.51 -11.71
CA LEU A 284 -27.06 -6.24 -10.98
C LEU A 284 -27.64 -6.85 -9.70
N SER A 285 -27.45 -8.16 -9.55
CA SER A 285 -27.74 -8.84 -8.28
C SER A 285 -26.62 -8.55 -7.28
N ASN A 286 -26.96 -7.82 -6.22
CA ASN A 286 -26.03 -7.49 -5.12
C ASN A 286 -24.73 -6.81 -5.58
N TRP A 287 -24.75 -6.02 -6.65
CA TRP A 287 -23.57 -5.32 -7.20
C TRP A 287 -22.41 -6.22 -7.69
N TYR A 288 -22.67 -7.51 -7.92
CA TYR A 288 -21.68 -8.41 -8.49
C TYR A 288 -21.32 -7.98 -9.93
N GLY A 289 -20.03 -7.90 -10.25
CA GLY A 289 -19.58 -7.49 -11.60
C GLY A 289 -19.94 -6.04 -11.95
N LEU A 290 -20.04 -5.16 -10.96
CA LEU A 290 -20.29 -3.74 -11.14
C LEU A 290 -19.27 -3.06 -12.08
N ILE A 291 -17.98 -3.38 -11.94
CA ILE A 291 -16.91 -2.75 -12.72
C ILE A 291 -17.08 -3.04 -14.23
N PRO A 292 -17.18 -4.30 -14.69
CA PRO A 292 -17.38 -4.57 -16.11
C PRO A 292 -18.76 -4.08 -16.61
N ALA A 293 -19.78 -4.02 -15.74
CA ALA A 293 -21.08 -3.46 -16.11
C ALA A 293 -20.99 -1.95 -16.43
N LEU A 294 -20.31 -1.17 -15.57
CA LEU A 294 -20.10 0.26 -15.79
C LEU A 294 -19.12 0.51 -16.96
N PHE A 295 -17.98 -0.19 -16.95
CA PHE A 295 -16.85 0.00 -17.84
C PHE A 295 -16.64 -1.23 -18.72
N PRO A 296 -17.32 -1.31 -19.89
CA PRO A 296 -17.31 -2.50 -20.72
C PRO A 296 -15.92 -2.81 -21.33
N ASN A 297 -15.07 -1.79 -21.48
CA ASN A 297 -13.74 -1.91 -22.06
C ASN A 297 -12.64 -2.05 -21.00
N ALA A 298 -13.01 -2.18 -19.71
CA ALA A 298 -12.04 -2.43 -18.65
C ALA A 298 -11.40 -3.81 -18.87
N LYS A 299 -10.07 -3.85 -18.91
CA LYS A 299 -9.26 -5.06 -19.11
C LYS A 299 -8.77 -5.65 -17.79
N TYR A 300 -8.54 -4.81 -16.79
CA TYR A 300 -8.08 -5.23 -15.46
C TYR A 300 -8.33 -4.15 -14.40
N VAL A 301 -8.30 -4.58 -13.13
CA VAL A 301 -8.27 -3.71 -11.96
C VAL A 301 -6.88 -3.75 -11.34
N TYR A 302 -6.31 -2.59 -11.05
CA TYR A 302 -4.90 -2.44 -10.66
C TYR A 302 -4.76 -1.78 -9.28
N GLY A 303 -3.89 -2.31 -8.43
CA GLY A 303 -3.57 -1.73 -7.12
C GLY A 303 -2.79 -2.67 -6.22
N ILE A 304 -2.31 -2.18 -5.07
CA ILE A 304 -1.66 -3.04 -4.07
C ILE A 304 -2.75 -3.82 -3.33
N MET A 305 -2.71 -5.15 -3.50
CA MET A 305 -3.72 -6.09 -2.99
C MET A 305 -3.14 -7.14 -2.04
N THR A 306 -1.87 -7.02 -1.68
CA THR A 306 -1.12 -7.98 -0.83
C THR A 306 -1.03 -7.52 0.63
N GLY A 307 -0.72 -8.45 1.55
CA GLY A 307 -0.56 -8.17 2.97
C GLY A 307 -1.84 -7.65 3.62
N SER A 308 -1.77 -6.53 4.36
CA SER A 308 -2.92 -5.84 4.98
C SER A 308 -4.12 -5.54 4.07
N MET A 309 -3.91 -5.62 2.74
CA MET A 309 -4.92 -5.38 1.71
C MET A 309 -5.65 -6.64 1.25
N GLU A 310 -5.13 -7.83 1.54
CA GLU A 310 -5.73 -9.12 1.14
C GLU A 310 -7.19 -9.29 1.61
N PRO A 311 -7.60 -8.84 2.81
CA PRO A 311 -9.00 -8.94 3.24
C PRO A 311 -9.99 -8.18 2.33
N TYR A 312 -9.51 -7.22 1.54
CA TYR A 312 -10.34 -6.48 0.59
C TYR A 312 -10.48 -7.20 -0.76
N VAL A 313 -9.62 -8.19 -1.06
CA VAL A 313 -9.61 -8.91 -2.34
C VAL A 313 -10.93 -9.63 -2.61
N PRO A 314 -11.58 -10.34 -1.66
CA PRO A 314 -12.88 -10.96 -1.91
C PRO A 314 -13.95 -9.94 -2.32
N LYS A 315 -14.03 -8.79 -1.64
CA LYS A 315 -14.99 -7.74 -1.98
C LYS A 315 -14.65 -7.06 -3.31
N LEU A 316 -13.37 -6.88 -3.59
CA LEU A 316 -12.94 -6.33 -4.88
C LEU A 316 -13.25 -7.29 -6.03
N ARG A 317 -13.05 -8.60 -5.83
CA ARG A 317 -13.41 -9.67 -6.77
C ARG A 317 -14.91 -9.70 -7.01
N HIS A 318 -15.72 -9.47 -5.97
CA HIS A 318 -17.16 -9.32 -6.11
C HIS A 318 -17.55 -8.17 -7.06
N TYR A 319 -16.92 -7.00 -6.94
CA TYR A 319 -17.17 -5.89 -7.88
C TYR A 319 -16.56 -6.09 -9.27
N ALA A 320 -15.39 -6.73 -9.34
CA ALA A 320 -14.67 -6.98 -10.58
C ALA A 320 -15.33 -8.08 -11.44
N GLY A 321 -16.03 -9.03 -10.81
CA GLY A 321 -16.56 -10.21 -11.49
C GLY A 321 -15.42 -11.03 -12.10
N ASP A 322 -15.46 -11.18 -13.42
CA ASP A 322 -14.45 -11.93 -14.18
C ASP A 322 -13.21 -11.10 -14.57
N LEU A 323 -13.16 -9.81 -14.21
CA LEU A 323 -12.00 -8.97 -14.53
C LEU A 323 -10.76 -9.40 -13.73
N PRO A 324 -9.60 -9.53 -14.39
CA PRO A 324 -8.33 -9.78 -13.73
C PRO A 324 -8.00 -8.71 -12.67
N LEU A 325 -7.64 -9.18 -11.48
CA LEU A 325 -7.10 -8.35 -10.41
C LEU A 325 -5.58 -8.40 -10.47
N VAL A 326 -4.95 -7.31 -10.91
CA VAL A 326 -3.51 -7.21 -11.08
C VAL A 326 -2.90 -6.47 -9.89
N SER A 327 -2.02 -7.15 -9.16
CA SER A 327 -1.28 -6.54 -8.05
C SER A 327 -0.25 -5.54 -8.58
N HIS A 328 -0.19 -4.37 -7.94
CA HIS A 328 0.86 -3.39 -8.18
C HIS A 328 2.20 -3.87 -7.62
N ASP A 329 3.27 -3.35 -8.19
CA ASP A 329 4.66 -3.45 -7.75
C ASP A 329 4.90 -3.27 -6.24
N TYR A 330 5.97 -3.88 -5.76
CA TYR A 330 6.38 -3.84 -4.36
C TYR A 330 7.26 -2.62 -4.08
N GLY A 331 6.76 -1.75 -3.20
CA GLY A 331 7.41 -0.52 -2.78
C GLY A 331 7.00 -0.08 -1.38
N SER A 332 7.79 0.83 -0.84
CA SER A 332 7.59 1.49 0.45
C SER A 332 7.74 3.01 0.30
N SER A 333 7.55 3.78 1.37
CA SER A 333 7.83 5.22 1.30
C SER A 333 9.33 5.50 1.21
N GLU A 334 10.14 4.52 1.59
CA GLU A 334 11.60 4.48 1.56
C GLU A 334 12.17 4.13 0.17
N GLY A 335 11.34 3.71 -0.77
CA GLY A 335 11.74 3.43 -2.14
C GLY A 335 11.01 2.22 -2.73
N TRP A 336 11.20 2.02 -4.04
CA TRP A 336 10.70 0.85 -4.74
C TRP A 336 11.72 -0.29 -4.71
N ILE A 337 11.22 -1.53 -4.66
CA ILE A 337 12.05 -2.72 -4.50
C ILE A 337 11.91 -3.63 -5.72
N ALA A 338 10.68 -4.01 -6.07
CA ALA A 338 10.45 -5.07 -7.05
C ALA A 338 9.23 -4.80 -7.93
N ALA A 339 9.32 -5.18 -9.21
CA ALA A 339 8.22 -5.05 -10.16
C ALA A 339 7.43 -6.35 -10.31
N ASN A 340 6.14 -6.24 -10.60
CA ASN A 340 5.31 -7.39 -10.94
C ASN A 340 5.56 -7.82 -12.40
N VAL A 341 6.30 -8.91 -12.56
CA VAL A 341 6.65 -9.49 -13.88
C VAL A 341 5.70 -10.62 -14.33
N THR A 342 4.76 -10.99 -13.46
CA THR A 342 3.78 -12.08 -13.62
C THR A 342 2.36 -11.57 -13.36
N PRO A 343 1.90 -10.54 -14.10
CA PRO A 343 0.66 -9.83 -13.80
C PRO A 343 -0.62 -10.69 -13.94
N ARG A 344 -0.53 -11.88 -14.56
CA ARG A 344 -1.63 -12.85 -14.66
C ARG A 344 -1.87 -13.66 -13.39
N LEU A 345 -0.93 -13.65 -12.44
CA LEU A 345 -1.12 -14.34 -11.17
C LEU A 345 -2.21 -13.66 -10.34
N SER A 346 -2.91 -14.48 -9.56
CA SER A 346 -3.88 -13.98 -8.59
C SER A 346 -3.18 -13.07 -7.56
N PRO A 347 -3.88 -12.09 -6.96
CA PRO A 347 -3.32 -11.27 -5.89
C PRO A 347 -2.70 -12.08 -4.75
N GLU A 348 -3.29 -13.22 -4.41
CA GLU A 348 -2.84 -14.14 -3.36
C GLU A 348 -1.52 -14.86 -3.72
N GLU A 349 -1.22 -14.99 -5.01
CA GLU A 349 -0.01 -15.62 -5.54
C GLU A 349 0.95 -14.60 -6.17
N ALA A 350 0.68 -13.30 -6.01
CA ALA A 350 1.46 -12.25 -6.64
C ALA A 350 2.94 -12.32 -6.26
N THR A 351 3.79 -12.18 -7.28
CA THR A 351 5.25 -12.31 -7.16
C THR A 351 5.91 -11.07 -7.73
N PHE A 352 6.97 -10.60 -7.05
CA PHE A 352 7.65 -9.37 -7.43
C PHE A 352 9.14 -9.64 -7.65
N ALA A 353 9.63 -9.38 -8.85
CA ALA A 353 11.05 -9.53 -9.17
C ALA A 353 11.81 -8.25 -8.81
N VAL A 354 12.82 -8.36 -7.94
CA VAL A 354 13.62 -7.21 -7.49
C VAL A 354 14.34 -6.58 -8.67
N ILE A 355 14.26 -5.26 -8.79
CA ILE A 355 15.01 -4.52 -9.82
C ILE A 355 16.38 -4.14 -9.24
N PRO A 356 17.49 -4.79 -9.68
CA PRO A 356 18.77 -4.70 -8.97
C PRO A 356 19.45 -3.33 -8.98
N ASN A 357 19.05 -2.37 -9.83
CA ASN A 357 19.71 -1.06 -9.89
C ASN A 357 18.96 0.07 -9.13
N LEU A 358 17.76 -0.19 -8.58
CA LEU A 358 16.99 0.84 -7.86
C LEU A 358 17.61 1.21 -6.50
N GLY A 359 18.40 0.31 -5.95
CA GLY A 359 19.08 0.43 -4.67
C GLY A 359 19.88 -0.84 -4.39
N TYR A 360 20.71 -0.83 -3.35
CA TYR A 360 21.39 -2.02 -2.85
C TYR A 360 20.52 -2.71 -1.80
N PHE A 361 20.23 -3.99 -2.02
CA PHE A 361 19.31 -4.79 -1.23
C PHE A 361 20.06 -5.91 -0.51
N GLU A 362 19.93 -5.90 0.81
CA GLU A 362 20.33 -7.00 1.69
C GLU A 362 19.07 -7.66 2.27
N PHE A 363 19.20 -8.92 2.68
CA PHE A 363 18.10 -9.71 3.21
C PHE A 363 18.54 -10.28 4.55
N LEU A 364 17.85 -9.92 5.62
CA LEU A 364 18.13 -10.42 6.97
C LEU A 364 17.26 -11.67 7.22
N PRO A 365 17.84 -12.87 7.39
CA PRO A 365 17.07 -14.08 7.66
C PRO A 365 16.19 -13.91 8.91
N VAL A 366 14.93 -14.31 8.81
CA VAL A 366 13.99 -14.30 9.94
C VAL A 366 14.00 -15.69 10.57
N SER A 367 14.80 -15.88 11.63
CA SER A 367 14.76 -17.14 12.39
C SER A 367 13.51 -17.20 13.28
N GLU A 368 12.78 -18.32 13.20
CA GLU A 368 11.62 -18.57 14.08
C GLU A 368 12.03 -18.58 15.56
N THR A 369 13.21 -19.13 15.86
CA THR A 369 13.74 -19.33 17.22
C THR A 369 14.23 -18.04 17.88
N GLY A 370 14.46 -16.95 17.13
CA GLY A 370 15.02 -15.71 17.67
C GLY A 370 16.44 -15.83 18.22
N GLU A 371 17.07 -16.99 18.05
CA GLU A 371 18.45 -17.26 18.50
C GLU A 371 19.42 -16.91 17.38
N GLY A 372 20.11 -15.79 17.53
CA GLY A 372 21.18 -15.33 16.64
C GLY A 372 20.71 -14.27 15.64
N GLU A 373 21.27 -13.06 15.75
CA GLU A 373 21.25 -12.10 14.64
C GLU A 373 22.11 -12.68 13.52
N GLU A 374 21.48 -13.40 12.59
CA GLU A 374 22.16 -13.85 11.38
C GLU A 374 22.63 -12.63 10.57
N LYS A 375 23.76 -12.80 9.87
CA LYS A 375 24.30 -11.73 9.03
C LYS A 375 23.37 -11.52 7.82
N PRO A 376 23.13 -10.27 7.39
CA PRO A 376 22.40 -10.01 6.16
C PRO A 376 23.09 -10.68 4.97
N VAL A 377 22.29 -11.30 4.10
CA VAL A 377 22.75 -11.91 2.86
C VAL A 377 22.48 -10.98 1.67
N GLY A 378 23.30 -11.08 0.63
CA GLY A 378 23.12 -10.28 -0.58
C GLY A 378 21.92 -10.75 -1.43
N LEU A 379 21.50 -9.92 -2.38
CA LEU A 379 20.37 -10.18 -3.30
C LEU A 379 20.37 -11.57 -3.95
N THR A 380 21.53 -12.08 -4.35
CA THR A 380 21.69 -13.37 -5.05
C THR A 380 21.96 -14.55 -4.12
N GLN A 381 22.14 -14.29 -2.82
CA GLN A 381 22.51 -15.30 -1.81
C GLN A 381 21.31 -15.84 -1.03
N VAL A 382 20.13 -15.28 -1.26
CA VAL A 382 18.89 -15.74 -0.63
C VAL A 382 18.51 -17.15 -1.08
N LYS A 383 17.79 -17.88 -0.23
CA LYS A 383 17.33 -19.26 -0.53
C LYS A 383 15.83 -19.29 -0.75
N ILE A 384 15.40 -20.12 -1.70
CA ILE A 384 13.97 -20.36 -1.98
C ILE A 384 13.32 -21.01 -0.76
N GLY A 385 12.14 -20.53 -0.38
CA GLY A 385 11.34 -21.03 0.74
C GLY A 385 11.56 -20.29 2.06
N GLU A 386 12.70 -19.60 2.20
CA GLU A 386 13.08 -18.87 3.42
C GLU A 386 12.47 -17.47 3.47
N GLU A 387 12.30 -16.95 4.69
CA GLU A 387 11.75 -15.63 4.98
C GLU A 387 12.83 -14.66 5.41
N TYR A 388 12.79 -13.44 4.87
CA TYR A 388 13.78 -12.42 5.12
C TYR A 388 13.13 -11.06 5.37
N GLU A 389 13.72 -10.28 6.26
CA GLU A 389 13.44 -8.85 6.37
C GLU A 389 14.28 -8.10 5.33
N VAL A 390 13.63 -7.23 4.57
CA VAL A 390 14.31 -6.45 3.52
C VAL A 390 15.09 -5.29 4.14
N VAL A 391 16.36 -5.20 3.78
CA VAL A 391 17.26 -4.10 4.14
C VAL A 391 17.62 -3.34 2.87
N ILE A 392 17.37 -2.04 2.84
CA ILE A 392 17.57 -1.20 1.67
C ILE A 392 18.67 -0.16 1.91
N THR A 393 19.50 0.01 0.89
CA THR A 393 20.38 1.16 0.73
C THR A 393 20.02 1.89 -0.56
N ASN A 394 19.60 3.15 -0.48
CA ASN A 394 19.10 3.90 -1.62
C ASN A 394 19.90 5.19 -1.89
N TYR A 395 19.61 5.84 -3.02
CA TYR A 395 20.26 7.10 -3.41
C TYR A 395 19.88 8.28 -2.50
N ALA A 396 18.78 8.19 -1.77
CA ALA A 396 18.27 9.23 -0.87
C ALA A 396 18.88 9.18 0.55
N GLY A 397 19.93 8.39 0.75
CA GLY A 397 20.70 8.39 1.99
C GLY A 397 20.14 7.50 3.10
N LEU A 398 19.24 6.58 2.76
CA LEU A 398 18.93 5.45 3.64
C LEU A 398 20.02 4.40 3.41
N TYR A 399 20.82 4.09 4.43
CA TYR A 399 21.93 3.13 4.34
C TYR A 399 21.68 1.97 5.29
N ARG A 400 21.69 0.75 4.77
CA ARG A 400 21.36 -0.48 5.52
C ARG A 400 20.11 -0.31 6.39
N TYR A 401 19.11 0.36 5.83
CA TYR A 401 17.89 0.69 6.52
C TYR A 401 16.96 -0.52 6.52
N ARG A 402 16.54 -0.92 7.71
CA ARG A 402 15.61 -2.01 7.95
C ARG A 402 14.19 -1.56 7.61
N LEU A 403 13.64 -2.04 6.49
CA LEU A 403 12.26 -1.72 6.09
C LEU A 403 11.23 -2.26 7.09
N GLY A 404 11.56 -3.36 7.76
CA GLY A 404 10.62 -4.09 8.62
C GLY A 404 9.56 -4.88 7.84
N ASP A 405 9.63 -4.89 6.50
CA ASP A 405 8.81 -5.73 5.63
C ASP A 405 9.48 -7.12 5.54
N VAL A 406 8.71 -8.17 5.86
CA VAL A 406 9.11 -9.58 5.77
C VAL A 406 8.60 -10.14 4.45
N VAL A 407 9.51 -10.74 3.69
CA VAL A 407 9.25 -11.32 2.38
C VAL A 407 9.73 -12.75 2.34
N LYS A 408 9.02 -13.59 1.59
CA LYS A 408 9.41 -14.96 1.30
C LYS A 408 9.96 -15.06 -0.11
N VAL A 409 11.09 -15.72 -0.26
CA VAL A 409 11.66 -15.99 -1.59
C VAL A 409 10.96 -17.20 -2.17
N ILE A 410 10.26 -17.02 -3.28
CA ILE A 410 9.47 -18.08 -3.94
C ILE A 410 10.17 -18.65 -5.16
N GLY A 411 11.16 -17.94 -5.70
CA GLY A 411 11.88 -18.33 -6.90
C GLY A 411 12.85 -17.24 -7.33
N PHE A 412 13.39 -17.39 -8.53
CA PHE A 412 14.27 -16.42 -9.16
C PHE A 412 13.78 -16.10 -10.56
N TYR A 413 13.81 -14.82 -10.92
CA TYR A 413 13.71 -14.36 -12.29
C TYR A 413 15.14 -14.11 -12.79
N ASN A 414 15.64 -14.98 -13.67
CA ASN A 414 17.09 -15.07 -13.96
C ASN A 414 17.88 -15.24 -12.64
N ASN A 415 18.72 -14.26 -12.27
CA ASN A 415 19.48 -14.27 -11.02
C ASN A 415 18.94 -13.29 -9.95
N THR A 416 17.80 -12.61 -10.19
CA THR A 416 17.15 -11.76 -9.17
C THR A 416 16.05 -12.54 -8.44
N PRO A 417 15.90 -12.42 -7.12
CA PRO A 417 14.86 -13.13 -6.39
C PRO A 417 13.47 -12.60 -6.74
N GLN A 418 12.52 -13.53 -6.79
CA GLN A 418 11.10 -13.24 -6.78
C GLN A 418 10.61 -13.30 -5.33
N LEU A 419 10.07 -12.18 -4.87
CA LEU A 419 9.61 -11.98 -3.51
C LEU A 419 8.09 -12.08 -3.46
N LYS A 420 7.60 -12.76 -2.42
CA LYS A 420 6.21 -12.68 -1.98
C LYS A 420 6.17 -11.91 -0.67
N PHE A 421 5.36 -10.86 -0.61
CA PHE A 421 5.16 -10.11 0.63
C PHE A 421 4.44 -10.99 1.66
N ILE A 422 4.93 -11.05 2.90
CA ILE A 422 4.31 -11.83 3.98
C ILE A 422 3.64 -10.89 4.98
N CYS A 423 4.42 -10.09 5.69
CA CYS A 423 3.89 -9.22 6.74
C CYS A 423 4.89 -8.10 7.08
N ARG A 424 4.49 -7.21 7.98
CA ARG A 424 5.44 -6.31 8.65
C ARG A 424 5.84 -6.86 10.00
N ARG A 425 7.15 -6.99 10.23
CA ARG A 425 7.74 -7.53 11.47
C ARG A 425 7.23 -6.81 12.72
N ASN A 426 7.05 -5.50 12.65
CA ASN A 426 6.63 -4.69 13.80
C ASN A 426 5.15 -4.83 14.18
N LEU A 427 4.36 -5.65 13.47
CA LEU A 427 2.94 -5.92 13.72
C LEU A 427 2.67 -7.31 14.31
N ILE A 428 3.70 -8.05 14.71
CA ILE A 428 3.55 -9.35 15.38
C ILE A 428 2.92 -9.14 16.76
N LEU A 429 1.78 -9.79 16.99
CA LEU A 429 1.07 -9.90 18.25
C LEU A 429 1.78 -10.97 19.11
N SER A 430 2.40 -10.58 20.21
CA SER A 430 2.93 -11.54 21.19
C SER A 430 2.57 -11.10 22.61
N ILE A 431 1.79 -11.91 23.32
CA ILE A 431 1.51 -11.72 24.76
C ILE A 431 2.58 -12.44 25.59
N ASN A 432 3.02 -13.62 25.15
CA ASN A 432 4.00 -14.43 25.87
C ASN A 432 5.00 -15.09 24.89
N ILE A 433 4.86 -16.40 24.65
CA ILE A 433 5.69 -17.17 23.70
C ILE A 433 5.07 -17.17 22.30
N ASP A 434 3.79 -16.81 22.18
CA ASP A 434 3.06 -16.80 20.93
C ASP A 434 3.52 -15.64 20.03
N LYS A 435 3.82 -15.93 18.76
CA LYS A 435 4.17 -14.93 17.74
C LYS A 435 3.10 -14.92 16.66
N ASN A 436 1.92 -14.43 16.98
CA ASN A 436 0.83 -14.36 16.01
C ASN A 436 1.10 -13.20 15.03
N THR A 437 1.14 -13.49 13.74
CA THR A 437 1.33 -12.47 12.70
C THR A 437 -0.01 -11.87 12.27
N GLU A 438 0.04 -10.75 11.53
CA GLU A 438 -1.13 -10.18 10.85
C GLU A 438 -1.84 -11.23 9.95
N ARG A 439 -1.06 -12.17 9.40
CA ARG A 439 -1.57 -13.25 8.56
C ARG A 439 -2.34 -14.30 9.35
N ASP A 440 -1.85 -14.67 10.54
CA ASP A 440 -2.55 -15.63 11.41
C ASP A 440 -3.87 -15.06 11.89
N LEU A 441 -3.88 -13.75 12.24
CA LEU A 441 -5.10 -13.02 12.54
C LEU A 441 -6.05 -13.00 11.33
N GLN A 442 -5.55 -12.73 10.13
CA GLN A 442 -6.36 -12.72 8.92
C GLN A 442 -6.97 -14.11 8.62
N LEU A 443 -6.17 -15.18 8.67
CA LEU A 443 -6.65 -16.55 8.44
C LEU A 443 -7.71 -16.95 9.49
N SER A 444 -7.53 -16.50 10.73
CA SER A 444 -8.50 -16.70 11.80
C SER A 444 -9.81 -15.96 11.51
N VAL A 445 -9.71 -14.69 11.13
CA VAL A 445 -10.87 -13.88 10.74
C VAL A 445 -11.57 -14.43 9.52
N GLU A 446 -10.86 -14.90 8.49
CA GLU A 446 -11.45 -15.54 7.32
C GLU A 446 -12.19 -16.83 7.68
N SER A 447 -11.64 -17.64 8.57
CA SER A 447 -12.27 -18.87 9.05
C SER A 447 -13.58 -18.60 9.78
N ALA A 448 -13.60 -17.57 10.63
CA ALA A 448 -14.81 -17.18 11.35
C ALA A 448 -15.79 -16.39 10.46
N ALA A 449 -15.30 -15.60 9.49
CA ALA A 449 -16.13 -14.91 8.51
C ALA A 449 -16.87 -15.88 7.58
N LYS A 450 -16.28 -17.05 7.27
CA LYS A 450 -16.99 -18.12 6.55
C LYS A 450 -18.24 -18.57 7.30
N ARG A 451 -18.19 -18.72 8.63
CA ARG A 451 -19.36 -19.06 9.44
C ARG A 451 -20.43 -17.96 9.41
N LEU A 452 -20.03 -16.69 9.49
CA LEU A 452 -20.92 -15.54 9.34
C LEU A 452 -21.58 -15.46 7.95
N SER A 453 -20.87 -15.87 6.90
CA SER A 453 -21.39 -15.85 5.53
C SER A 453 -22.56 -16.82 5.33
N GLU A 454 -22.69 -17.86 6.15
CA GLU A 454 -23.84 -18.77 6.14
C GLU A 454 -25.15 -18.05 6.52
N GLU A 455 -25.06 -17.01 7.37
CA GLU A 455 -26.18 -16.14 7.75
C GLU A 455 -26.35 -14.93 6.81
N LYS A 456 -25.60 -14.88 5.70
CA LYS A 456 -25.56 -13.74 4.75
C LYS A 456 -25.07 -12.43 5.37
N ILE A 457 -24.22 -12.51 6.38
CA ILE A 457 -23.62 -11.34 7.03
C ILE A 457 -22.14 -11.29 6.66
N GLU A 458 -21.66 -10.08 6.37
CA GLU A 458 -20.28 -9.83 5.95
C GLU A 458 -19.54 -9.05 7.04
N VAL A 459 -18.26 -9.40 7.26
CA VAL A 459 -17.33 -8.57 8.02
C VAL A 459 -16.91 -7.40 7.13
N ILE A 460 -17.29 -6.18 7.51
CA ILE A 460 -16.99 -4.94 6.78
C ILE A 460 -15.51 -4.63 6.88
N ASP A 461 -14.97 -4.68 8.10
CA ASP A 461 -13.56 -4.46 8.43
C ASP A 461 -13.26 -5.00 9.85
N PHE A 462 -11.97 -5.17 10.16
CA PHE A 462 -11.53 -5.67 11.46
C PHE A 462 -10.19 -5.09 11.92
N SER A 463 -10.00 -5.05 13.23
CA SER A 463 -8.74 -4.70 13.89
C SER A 463 -8.56 -5.53 15.15
N SER A 464 -7.35 -5.56 15.70
CA SER A 464 -7.02 -6.30 16.92
C SER A 464 -6.22 -5.45 17.89
N TYR A 465 -6.31 -5.80 19.17
CA TYR A 465 -5.61 -5.17 20.27
C TYR A 465 -5.21 -6.24 21.29
N ILE A 466 -4.09 -6.00 21.96
CA ILE A 466 -3.68 -6.81 23.11
C ILE A 466 -4.11 -6.07 24.37
N ASP A 467 -5.08 -6.65 25.07
CA ASP A 467 -5.52 -6.12 26.36
C ASP A 467 -4.69 -6.75 27.49
N VAL A 468 -3.72 -5.98 27.98
CA VAL A 468 -2.88 -6.32 29.13
C VAL A 468 -3.45 -5.81 30.45
N SER A 469 -4.63 -5.20 30.45
CA SER A 469 -5.26 -4.70 31.69
C SER A 469 -5.84 -5.81 32.55
N THR A 470 -6.12 -6.97 31.95
CA THR A 470 -6.54 -8.18 32.65
C THR A 470 -5.33 -9.04 33.01
N ASP A 471 -5.44 -9.78 34.12
CA ASP A 471 -4.45 -10.81 34.49
C ASP A 471 -5.15 -12.19 34.48
N PRO A 472 -4.84 -13.08 33.52
CA PRO A 472 -3.89 -12.92 32.41
C PRO A 472 -4.39 -11.97 31.30
N GLY A 473 -3.45 -11.38 30.55
CA GLY A 473 -3.75 -10.55 29.37
C GLY A 473 -4.38 -11.37 28.25
N HIS A 474 -5.21 -10.76 27.41
CA HIS A 474 -5.94 -11.44 26.34
C HIS A 474 -5.99 -10.66 25.03
N TYR A 475 -6.35 -11.33 23.94
CA TYR A 475 -6.55 -10.71 22.64
C TYR A 475 -7.97 -10.19 22.50
N ALA A 476 -8.11 -8.91 22.14
CA ALA A 476 -9.38 -8.30 21.78
C ALA A 476 -9.41 -8.05 20.26
N ILE A 477 -10.37 -8.66 19.57
CA ILE A 477 -10.61 -8.48 18.14
C ILE A 477 -11.85 -7.62 17.96
N PHE A 478 -11.74 -6.53 17.19
CA PHE A 478 -12.83 -5.62 16.86
C PHE A 478 -13.37 -5.92 15.46
N TRP A 479 -14.68 -6.15 15.34
CA TRP A 479 -15.37 -6.44 14.08
C TRP A 479 -16.49 -5.45 13.80
N GLU A 480 -16.54 -4.91 12.58
CA GLU A 480 -17.71 -4.21 12.05
C GLU A 480 -18.42 -5.15 11.08
N ILE A 481 -19.71 -5.38 11.29
CA ILE A 481 -20.51 -6.32 10.49
C ILE A 481 -21.64 -5.61 9.73
N SER A 482 -21.98 -6.11 8.54
CA SER A 482 -22.98 -5.50 7.66
C SER A 482 -24.43 -5.66 8.13
N GLY A 483 -24.70 -6.60 9.04
CA GLY A 483 -26.03 -6.91 9.56
C GLY A 483 -26.06 -7.03 11.08
N GLU A 484 -27.24 -7.27 11.62
CA GLU A 484 -27.42 -7.73 13.00
C GLU A 484 -27.58 -9.25 12.97
N THR A 485 -26.99 -9.94 13.92
CA THR A 485 -27.02 -11.41 14.03
C THR A 485 -27.36 -11.80 15.46
N ASN A 486 -27.72 -13.07 15.65
CA ASN A 486 -27.99 -13.62 16.97
C ASN A 486 -26.69 -13.74 17.79
N GLU A 487 -26.79 -13.53 19.10
CA GLU A 487 -25.67 -13.63 20.05
C GLU A 487 -24.99 -15.01 19.99
N ASP A 488 -25.76 -16.08 19.80
CA ASP A 488 -25.24 -17.45 19.67
C ASP A 488 -24.28 -17.61 18.48
N VAL A 489 -24.59 -16.96 17.35
CA VAL A 489 -23.74 -17.01 16.14
C VAL A 489 -22.44 -16.24 16.37
N LEU A 490 -22.49 -15.11 17.08
CA LEU A 490 -21.29 -14.33 17.43
C LEU A 490 -20.41 -15.09 18.42
N GLN A 491 -21.02 -15.78 19.38
CA GLN A 491 -20.32 -16.63 20.33
C GLN A 491 -19.63 -17.80 19.60
N ASP A 492 -20.32 -18.44 18.66
CA ASP A 492 -19.72 -19.47 17.79
C ASP A 492 -18.57 -18.92 16.94
N CYS A 493 -18.73 -17.72 16.37
CA CYS A 493 -17.68 -17.06 15.62
C CYS A 493 -16.47 -16.73 16.48
N CYS A 494 -16.69 -16.28 17.73
CA CYS A 494 -15.62 -16.05 18.70
C CYS A 494 -14.86 -17.34 19.04
N ASN A 495 -15.59 -18.45 19.19
CA ASN A 495 -14.99 -19.77 19.40
C ASN A 495 -14.21 -20.24 18.16
N CYS A 496 -14.71 -19.97 16.95
CA CYS A 496 -14.03 -20.27 15.70
C CYS A 496 -12.75 -19.44 15.54
N LEU A 497 -12.79 -18.14 15.82
CA LEU A 497 -11.63 -17.25 15.84
C LEU A 497 -10.54 -17.83 16.75
N ASP A 498 -10.91 -18.19 17.97
CA ASP A 498 -9.99 -18.68 18.97
C ASP A 498 -9.34 -20.02 18.60
N ARG A 499 -10.10 -20.93 17.97
CA ARG A 499 -9.57 -22.21 17.49
C ARG A 499 -8.74 -22.10 16.21
N ALA A 500 -8.95 -21.04 15.42
CA ALA A 500 -8.26 -20.86 14.15
C ALA A 500 -6.81 -20.34 14.33
N PHE A 501 -6.45 -19.85 15.51
CA PHE A 501 -5.05 -19.64 15.88
C PHE A 501 -4.37 -21.00 16.08
N ILE A 502 -3.68 -21.46 15.03
CA ILE A 502 -2.99 -22.77 14.98
C ILE A 502 -1.66 -22.73 15.74
N ASP A 503 -1.12 -21.54 16.06
CA ASP A 503 0.18 -21.39 16.72
C ASP A 503 0.26 -22.22 18.01
N ALA A 504 1.27 -23.10 18.08
CA ALA A 504 1.44 -24.02 19.21
C ALA A 504 1.68 -23.26 20.52
N GLY A 505 2.36 -22.11 20.46
CA GLY A 505 2.59 -21.22 21.59
C GLY A 505 1.27 -20.63 22.10
N TYR A 506 0.41 -20.16 21.20
CA TYR A 506 -0.91 -19.64 21.54
C TYR A 506 -1.82 -20.71 22.16
N VAL A 507 -1.97 -21.87 21.50
CA VAL A 507 -2.82 -22.97 21.99
C VAL A 507 -2.34 -23.48 23.35
N SER A 508 -1.03 -23.63 23.53
CA SER A 508 -0.45 -24.04 24.81
C SER A 508 -0.71 -22.99 25.89
N SER A 509 -0.48 -21.71 25.59
CA SER A 509 -0.65 -20.61 26.54
C SER A 509 -2.12 -20.42 26.95
N ARG A 510 -3.06 -20.61 26.01
CA ARG A 510 -4.50 -20.63 26.30
C ARG A 510 -4.90 -21.80 27.20
N LYS A 511 -4.38 -23.00 26.95
CA LYS A 511 -4.63 -24.18 27.81
C LYS A 511 -4.01 -24.03 29.20
N CYS A 512 -2.84 -23.41 29.30
CA CYS A 512 -2.17 -23.11 30.56
C CYS A 512 -2.73 -21.89 31.28
N LYS A 513 -3.74 -21.21 30.72
CA LYS A 513 -4.34 -19.97 31.25
C LYS A 513 -3.32 -18.86 31.50
N THR A 514 -2.23 -18.84 30.73
CA THR A 514 -1.28 -17.71 30.72
C THR A 514 -1.72 -16.60 29.78
N ILE A 515 -2.62 -16.92 28.84
CA ILE A 515 -3.38 -15.95 28.01
C ILE A 515 -4.86 -16.13 28.34
N GLY A 516 -5.55 -15.02 28.59
CA GLY A 516 -6.99 -14.99 28.87
C GLY A 516 -7.85 -15.35 27.65
N ALA A 517 -9.15 -15.51 27.86
CA ALA A 517 -10.08 -15.82 26.78
C ALA A 517 -10.07 -14.73 25.70
N LEU A 518 -9.98 -15.13 24.43
CA LEU A 518 -10.08 -14.22 23.30
C LEU A 518 -11.43 -13.50 23.35
N GLU A 519 -11.40 -12.18 23.25
CA GLU A 519 -12.57 -11.33 23.27
C GLU A 519 -12.88 -10.85 21.85
N LEU A 520 -14.11 -11.10 21.39
CA LEU A 520 -14.67 -10.53 20.18
C LEU A 520 -15.57 -9.33 20.54
N ARG A 521 -15.15 -8.12 20.14
CA ARG A 521 -15.90 -6.88 20.32
C ARG A 521 -16.54 -6.47 18.98
N VAL A 522 -17.86 -6.50 18.91
CA VAL A 522 -18.59 -6.02 17.73
C VAL A 522 -18.79 -4.50 17.86
N VAL A 523 -18.31 -3.75 16.88
CA VAL A 523 -18.43 -2.29 16.85
C VAL A 523 -19.59 -1.82 15.99
N ALA A 524 -20.12 -0.64 16.31
CA ALA A 524 -21.20 -0.02 15.57
C ALA A 524 -20.81 0.25 14.11
N LYS A 525 -21.80 0.21 13.21
CA LYS A 525 -21.59 0.53 11.79
C LYS A 525 -21.03 1.94 11.62
N GLY A 526 -20.00 2.07 10.78
CA GLY A 526 -19.29 3.33 10.52
C GLY A 526 -18.19 3.66 11.51
N THR A 527 -17.86 2.77 12.46
CA THR A 527 -16.74 2.99 13.40
C THR A 527 -15.41 3.06 12.67
N PHE A 528 -15.17 2.15 11.71
CA PHE A 528 -13.94 2.19 10.91
C PHE A 528 -13.86 3.41 10.00
N ARG A 529 -15.01 3.95 9.57
CA ARG A 529 -15.06 5.22 8.84
C ARG A 529 -14.60 6.39 9.71
N LYS A 530 -15.00 6.44 10.99
CA LYS A 530 -14.51 7.46 11.94
C LYS A 530 -12.99 7.36 12.14
N ILE A 531 -12.43 6.15 12.15
CA ILE A 531 -10.98 5.94 12.23
C ILE A 531 -10.30 6.48 10.98
N GLN A 532 -10.82 6.15 9.79
CA GLN A 532 -10.32 6.70 8.53
C GLN A 532 -10.34 8.24 8.55
N GLU A 533 -11.47 8.85 8.93
CA GLU A 533 -11.60 10.32 9.06
C GLU A 533 -10.58 10.90 10.06
N HIS A 534 -10.32 10.19 11.16
CA HIS A 534 -9.29 10.60 12.12
C HIS A 534 -7.89 10.63 11.50
N PHE A 535 -7.49 9.59 10.76
CA PHE A 535 -6.19 9.55 10.07
C PHE A 535 -6.07 10.58 8.94
N LEU A 536 -7.16 10.85 8.22
CA LEU A 536 -7.22 11.93 7.25
C LEU A 536 -7.01 13.30 7.91
N GLY A 537 -7.62 13.51 9.09
CA GLY A 537 -7.44 14.73 9.88
C GLY A 537 -6.00 14.93 10.40
N LEU A 538 -5.23 13.85 10.56
CA LEU A 538 -3.80 13.90 10.91
C LEU A 538 -2.89 14.21 9.71
N GLY A 539 -3.45 14.38 8.50
CA GLY A 539 -2.70 14.70 7.29
C GLY A 539 -2.30 13.49 6.43
N SER A 540 -2.78 12.28 6.77
CA SER A 540 -2.61 11.13 5.88
C SER A 540 -3.44 11.33 4.61
N SER A 541 -2.90 10.96 3.45
CA SER A 541 -3.70 10.99 2.21
C SER A 541 -4.67 9.81 2.19
N ALA A 542 -5.88 10.01 1.67
CA ALA A 542 -6.85 8.92 1.54
C ALA A 542 -6.36 7.76 0.68
N GLY A 543 -5.53 8.07 -0.31
CA GLY A 543 -4.88 7.07 -1.14
C GLY A 543 -3.81 6.25 -0.41
N GLN A 544 -3.31 6.70 0.75
CA GLN A 544 -2.30 5.99 1.55
C GLN A 544 -2.83 5.44 2.88
N PHE A 545 -4.11 5.62 3.19
CA PHE A 545 -4.70 5.09 4.40
C PHE A 545 -4.68 3.56 4.39
N LYS A 546 -4.17 2.97 5.48
CA LYS A 546 -4.22 1.54 5.76
C LYS A 546 -4.83 1.35 7.14
N MET A 547 -5.88 0.54 7.23
CA MET A 547 -6.44 0.18 8.52
C MET A 547 -5.40 -0.61 9.34
N PRO A 548 -5.01 -0.16 10.55
CA PRO A 548 -4.12 -0.95 11.38
C PRO A 548 -4.85 -2.24 11.80
N ARG A 549 -4.33 -3.39 11.36
CA ARG A 549 -4.83 -4.71 11.81
C ARG A 549 -4.46 -5.02 13.25
N CYS A 550 -3.38 -4.43 13.75
CA CYS A 550 -2.94 -4.52 15.14
C CYS A 550 -2.74 -3.11 15.69
N VAL A 551 -3.57 -2.72 16.66
CA VAL A 551 -3.48 -1.43 17.35
C VAL A 551 -2.51 -1.56 18.51
N LYS A 552 -1.41 -0.80 18.46
CA LYS A 552 -0.50 -0.70 19.61
C LYS A 552 -1.08 0.23 20.68
N PRO A 553 -0.70 0.05 21.97
CA PRO A 553 -1.07 0.96 23.05
C PRO A 553 -0.72 2.44 22.79
N SER A 554 0.29 2.70 21.94
CA SER A 554 0.68 4.05 21.53
C SER A 554 -0.37 4.80 20.69
N ASN A 555 -1.30 4.08 20.03
CA ASN A 555 -2.41 4.67 19.27
C ASN A 555 -3.69 4.80 20.12
N ALA A 556 -3.57 5.43 21.29
CA ALA A 556 -4.65 5.56 22.28
C ALA A 556 -5.97 6.11 21.70
N LYS A 557 -5.90 7.04 20.73
CA LYS A 557 -7.08 7.65 20.11
C LYS A 557 -7.84 6.69 19.19
N VAL A 558 -7.13 5.82 18.47
CA VAL A 558 -7.77 4.77 17.65
C VAL A 558 -8.42 3.74 18.57
N LEU A 559 -7.73 3.33 19.63
CA LEU A 559 -8.27 2.43 20.64
C LEU A 559 -9.50 3.03 21.33
N GLN A 560 -9.48 4.33 21.63
CA GLN A 560 -10.62 5.05 22.19
C GLN A 560 -11.84 5.01 21.26
N ILE A 561 -11.65 5.32 19.97
CA ILE A 561 -12.74 5.24 18.97
C ILE A 561 -13.31 3.82 18.89
N LEU A 562 -12.44 2.80 18.91
CA LEU A 562 -12.88 1.40 18.88
C LEU A 562 -13.68 1.04 20.13
N CYS A 563 -13.15 1.33 21.32
CA CYS A 563 -13.76 1.01 22.62
C CYS A 563 -15.08 1.77 22.87
N GLU A 564 -15.17 3.05 22.46
CA GLU A 564 -16.39 3.86 22.64
C GLU A 564 -17.55 3.41 21.74
N ASN A 565 -17.27 2.74 20.62
CA ASN A 565 -18.30 2.28 19.68
C ASN A 565 -18.55 0.76 19.78
N VAL A 566 -18.10 0.09 20.84
CA VAL A 566 -18.42 -1.33 21.08
C VAL A 566 -19.90 -1.47 21.44
N VAL A 567 -20.61 -2.30 20.68
CA VAL A 567 -22.03 -2.59 20.88
C VAL A 567 -22.20 -3.86 21.72
N SER A 568 -21.39 -4.87 21.44
CA SER A 568 -21.40 -6.15 22.18
C SER A 568 -20.00 -6.73 22.28
N SER A 569 -19.77 -7.51 23.33
CA SER A 569 -18.52 -8.20 23.60
C SER A 569 -18.82 -9.65 23.97
N TYR A 570 -18.02 -10.57 23.41
CA TYR A 570 -18.12 -12.01 23.62
C TYR A 570 -16.76 -12.57 23.97
N PHE A 571 -16.68 -13.42 24.98
CA PHE A 571 -15.45 -14.12 25.33
C PHE A 571 -15.53 -15.56 24.85
N SER A 572 -14.47 -16.03 24.19
CA SER A 572 -14.39 -17.40 23.71
C SER A 572 -14.46 -18.41 24.87
N THR A 573 -15.26 -19.45 24.68
CA THR A 573 -15.37 -20.61 25.56
C THR A 573 -14.72 -21.85 24.93
N ALA A 574 -13.85 -21.68 23.94
CA ALA A 574 -13.31 -22.78 23.15
C ALA A 574 -12.31 -23.69 23.90
N PHE A 575 -11.70 -23.20 24.98
CA PHE A 575 -10.65 -23.88 25.75
C PHE A 575 -11.01 -24.12 27.20
#